data_AF-A0A848TVT8-F1
#
_entry.id   AF-A0A848TVT8-F1
#
_cell.length_a   1.000
_cell.length_b   1.000
_cell.length_c   1.000
_cell.angle_alpha   90.00
_cell.angle_beta   90.00
_cell.angle_gamma   90.00
#
_symmetry.space_group_name_H-M   'P 1'
#
loop_
_entity.id
_entity.type
_entity.pdbx_description
1 polymer ?
#
loop_
_entity_poly.entity_id
_entity_poly.type
_entity_poly.pdbx_seq_one_letter_code
_entity_poly.pdbx_strand_id
1 'polypeptide(L)' 'MKDILNRLINHDILTKTDAKQVLVNIAKGEYNTSQIAAFLTV' A
#
# COMPACT_ATOMS: atom_id res chain seq x y z
N MET A 1 1.61 -0.72 -7.39
CA MET A 1 2.14 -0.86 -6.02
C MET A 1 3.52 -0.23 -5.82
N LYS A 2 4.37 -0.14 -6.85
CA LYS A 2 5.67 0.57 -6.77
C LYS A 2 5.51 2.02 -6.29
N ASP A 3 4.56 2.78 -6.83
CA ASP A 3 4.35 4.17 -6.41
C ASP A 3 3.86 4.31 -4.98
N ILE A 4 2.99 3.41 -4.52
CA ILE A 4 2.47 3.43 -3.15
C ILE A 4 3.57 3.09 -2.14
N LEU A 5 4.41 2.10 -2.45
CA LEU A 5 5.60 1.81 -1.66
C LEU A 5 6.58 2.97 -1.63
N ASN A 6 6.85 3.61 -2.77
CA ASN A 6 7.70 4.80 -2.81
C ASN A 6 7.12 5.93 -1.94
N ARG A 7 5.80 6.15 -1.98
CA ARG A 7 5.14 7.14 -1.13
C ARG A 7 5.29 6.78 0.36
N LEU A 8 5.03 5.54 0.74
CA LEU A 8 5.22 5.07 2.13
C LEU A 8 6.67 5.22 2.60
N ILE A 9 7.65 4.84 1.77
CA ILE A 9 9.08 4.99 2.08
C ILE A 9 9.44 6.48 2.25
N ASN A 10 8.79 7.36 1.50
CA ASN A 10 8.94 8.81 1.62
C ASN A 10 8.12 9.43 2.77
N HIS A 11 7.47 8.63 3.63
CA HIS A 11 6.54 9.07 4.69
C HIS A 11 5.37 9.93 4.17
N ASP A 12 4.98 9.76 2.91
CA ASP A 12 3.81 10.44 2.35
C ASP A 12 2.52 9.88 2.95
N ILE A 13 1.63 10.78 3.34
CA ILE A 13 0.29 10.42 3.81
C ILE A 13 -0.54 9.98 2.60
N LEU A 14 -0.96 8.72 2.60
CA LEU A 14 -1.91 8.21 1.62
C LEU A 14 -3.29 8.82 1.85
N THR A 15 -3.94 9.21 0.76
CA THR A 15 -5.33 9.66 0.83
C THR A 15 -6.24 8.49 1.16
N LYS A 16 -7.42 8.76 1.77
CA LYS A 16 -8.41 7.70 2.07
C LYS A 16 -8.76 6.86 0.84
N THR A 17 -8.81 7.48 -0.33
CA THR A 17 -9.12 6.80 -1.60
C THR A 17 -8.02 5.81 -1.98
N ASP A 18 -6.77 6.24 -1.91
CA ASP A 18 -5.63 5.39 -2.23
C ASP A 18 -5.50 4.22 -1.25
N ALA A 19 -5.65 4.48 0.06
CA ALA A 19 -5.60 3.44 1.08
C ALA A 19 -6.71 2.39 0.88
N LYS A 20 -7.93 2.84 0.53
CA LYS A 20 -9.04 1.93 0.20
C LYS A 20 -8.72 1.08 -1.03
N GLN A 21 -8.17 1.68 -2.07
CA GLN A 21 -7.80 0.96 -3.29
C GLN A 21 -6.71 -0.09 -3.00
N VAL A 22 -5.74 0.23 -2.15
CA VAL A 22 -4.72 -0.71 -1.70
C VAL A 22 -5.36 -1.89 -0.99
N LEU A 23 -6.22 -1.65 0.00
CA LEU A 23 -6.90 -2.72 0.74
C LEU A 23 -7.75 -3.62 -0.18
N VAL A 24 -8.44 -3.04 -1.17
CA VAL A 24 -9.21 -3.81 -2.17
C VAL A 24 -8.28 -4.69 -3.01
N ASN A 25 -7.14 -4.16 -3.45
CA ASN A 25 -6.18 -4.90 -4.26
C ASN A 25 -5.41 -5.96 -3.43
N ILE A 26 -5.18 -5.71 -2.13
CA ILE A 26 -4.70 -6.72 -1.17
C ILE A 26 -5.71 -7.88 -1.09
N ALA A 27 -6.99 -7.56 -0.91
CA ALA A 27 -8.05 -8.56 -0.81
C ALA A 27 -8.25 -9.37 -2.11
N LYS A 28 -7.94 -8.77 -3.27
CA LYS A 28 -7.91 -9.45 -4.57
C LYS A 28 -6.69 -10.35 -4.78
N GLY A 29 -5.68 -10.29 -3.91
CA GLY A 29 -4.43 -11.04 -4.08
C GLY A 29 -3.50 -10.45 -5.15
N GLU A 30 -3.70 -9.19 -5.55
CA GLU A 30 -2.85 -8.52 -6.55
C GLU A 30 -1.47 -8.12 -6.00
N TYR A 31 -1.26 -8.30 -4.69
CA TYR A 31 -0.09 -7.85 -3.96
C TYR A 31 0.55 -8.97 -3.16
N ASN A 32 1.87 -8.94 -3.08
CA ASN A 32 2.64 -9.93 -2.35
C ASN A 32 2.80 -9.56 -0.87
N THR A 33 3.14 -10.57 -0.07
CA THR A 33 3.26 -10.47 1.39
C THR A 33 4.27 -9.41 1.82
N SER A 34 5.36 -9.22 1.08
CA SER A 34 6.37 -8.20 1.37
C SER A 34 5.84 -6.79 1.20
N GLN A 35 5.02 -6.55 0.17
CA GLN A 35 4.43 -5.25 -0.08
C GLN A 35 3.31 -4.93 0.93
N ILE A 36 2.55 -5.94 1.36
CA ILE A 36 1.54 -5.82 2.42
C ILE A 36 2.21 -5.47 3.75
N ALA A 37 3.31 -6.16 4.09
CA ALA A 37 4.06 -5.91 5.31
C ALA A 37 4.56 -4.45 5.37
N ALA A 38 5.14 -3.96 4.29
CA ALA A 38 5.60 -2.57 4.19
C ALA A 38 4.47 -1.53 4.36
N PHE A 39 3.27 -1.81 3.85
CA PHE A 39 2.09 -0.96 4.04
C PHE A 39 1.59 -0.95 5.50
N LEU A 40 1.78 -2.03 6.25
CA LEU A 40 1.35 -2.13 7.65
C LEU A 40 2.37 -1.57 8.66
N THR A 41 3.64 -1.48 8.28
CA THR A 41 4.74 -1.06 9.17
C THR A 41 5.04 0.44 9.19
N VAL A 42 4.65 1.17 8.14
CA VAL A 42 4.84 2.62 8.03
C VAL A 42 3.57 3.32 8.48
#